data_AF-A0AAU4GL75-F1
#
_entry.id   AF-A0AAU4GL75-F1
#
_cell.length_a   1.000
_cell.length_b   1.000
_cell.length_c   1.000
_cell.angle_alpha   90.00
_cell.angle_beta   90.00
_cell.angle_gamma   90.00
#
_symmetry.space_group_name_H-M   'P 1'
#
loop_
_entity.id
_entity.type
_entity.pdbx_description
1 polymer ?
#
loop_
_entity_poly.entity_id
_entity_poly.type
_entity_poly.pdbx_seq_one_letter_code
_entity_poly.pdbx_strand_id
1 'polypeptide(L)'
;MKRWSVGIEADGDRVFTLEEIVELADAVAPAGGIASGIGTSRYGARLLVDAPDREKAVALATEEFRRAAAAAGLPPCPVGRVEAVGEDE
;
A
#
# COMPACT_ATOMS: atom_id res chain seq x y z
N MET A 1 -18.74 -10.76 -2.72
CA MET A 1 -17.43 -10.08 -2.70
C MET A 1 -16.52 -10.89 -1.81
N LYS A 2 -15.26 -11.04 -2.18
CA LYS A 2 -14.25 -11.73 -1.38
C LYS A 2 -13.32 -10.70 -0.76
N ARG A 3 -12.77 -11.02 0.40
CA ARG A 3 -11.77 -10.17 1.06
C ARG A 3 -10.37 -10.57 0.59
N TRP A 4 -9.58 -9.55 0.28
CA TRP A 4 -8.23 -9.69 -0.23
C TRP A 4 -7.27 -8.91 0.64
N SER A 5 -6.13 -9.53 0.96
CA SER A 5 -4.96 -8.86 1.50
C SER A 5 -4.01 -8.53 0.36
N VAL A 6 -3.84 -7.24 0.06
CA VAL A 6 -2.99 -6.78 -1.04
C VAL A 6 -1.80 -6.01 -0.49
N GLY A 7 -0.59 -6.51 -0.72
CA GLY A 7 0.67 -5.82 -0.44
C GLY A 7 1.16 -5.07 -1.66
N ILE A 8 1.50 -3.79 -1.52
CA ILE A 8 2.00 -2.93 -2.59
C ILE A 8 3.28 -2.26 -2.10
N GLU A 9 4.31 -2.25 -2.95
CA GLU A 9 5.57 -1.54 -2.71
C GLU A 9 5.88 -0.63 -3.90
N ALA A 10 6.26 0.62 -3.60
CA ALA A 10 6.76 1.59 -4.56
C ALA A 10 8.29 1.73 -4.45
N ASP A 11 8.95 1.79 -5.60
CA ASP A 11 10.41 2.00 -5.68
C ASP A 11 10.74 3.48 -5.56
N GLY A 12 11.32 3.86 -4.42
CA GLY A 12 11.71 5.23 -4.12
C GLY A 12 12.99 5.68 -4.80
N ASP A 13 13.20 6.99 -4.80
CA ASP A 13 14.42 7.66 -5.24
C ASP A 13 15.42 7.87 -4.09
N ARG A 14 15.00 7.65 -2.84
CA ARG A 14 15.82 7.80 -1.63
C ARG A 14 15.37 6.85 -0.53
N VAL A 15 16.11 6.87 0.58
CA VAL A 15 15.70 6.22 1.83
C VAL A 15 14.61 7.02 2.51
N PHE A 16 13.51 6.36 2.92
CA PHE A 16 12.40 6.99 3.64
C PHE A 16 12.60 6.94 5.15
N THR A 17 12.26 8.04 5.83
CA THR A 17 12.43 8.18 7.28
C THR A 17 11.31 7.46 8.05
N LEU A 18 11.50 7.34 9.37
CA LEU A 18 10.44 6.87 10.26
C LEU A 18 9.20 7.76 10.17
N GLU A 19 9.38 9.08 10.22
CA GLU A 19 8.27 10.06 10.20
C GLU A 19 7.43 9.91 8.94
N GLU A 20 8.08 9.81 7.77
CA GLU A 20 7.39 9.64 6.49
C GLU A 20 6.54 8.36 6.41
N ILE A 21 7.04 7.26 6.97
CA ILE A 21 6.30 6.00 6.97
C ILE A 21 5.22 5.98 8.06
N VAL A 22 5.38 6.74 9.15
CA VAL A 22 4.32 6.93 10.16
C VAL A 22 3.16 7.73 9.56
N GLU A 23 3.43 8.77 8.78
CA GLU A 23 2.38 9.50 8.03
C GLU A 23 1.65 8.57 7.05
N LEU A 24 2.39 7.69 6.36
CA LEU A 24 1.76 6.66 5.51
C LEU A 24 0.93 5.68 6.33
N ALA A 25 1.39 5.28 7.52
CA ALA A 25 0.65 4.38 8.41
C ALA A 25 -0.68 5.00 8.84
N ASP A 26 -0.69 6.29 9.20
CA ASP A 26 -1.92 7.01 9.54
C ASP A 26 -2.86 7.10 8.33
N ALA A 27 -2.31 7.41 7.15
CA ALA A 27 -3.08 7.54 5.92
C ALA A 27 -3.75 6.22 5.47
N VAL A 28 -3.15 5.05 5.75
CA VAL A 28 -3.74 3.74 5.41
C VAL A 28 -4.60 3.14 6.53
N ALA A 29 -4.50 3.64 7.77
CA ALA A 29 -5.21 3.11 8.93
C ALA A 29 -6.75 3.05 8.75
N PRO A 30 -7.43 4.03 8.12
CA PRO A 30 -8.88 3.95 7.87
C PRO A 30 -9.30 2.76 6.99
N ALA A 31 -8.38 2.25 6.15
CA ALA A 31 -8.59 1.07 5.31
C ALA A 31 -8.12 -0.24 5.99
N GLY A 32 -7.80 -0.19 7.29
CA GLY A 32 -7.19 -1.32 8.00
C GLY A 32 -5.79 -1.67 7.48
N GLY A 33 -5.13 -0.70 6.86
CA GLY A 33 -3.83 -0.90 6.22
C GLY A 33 -2.66 -0.90 7.20
N ILE A 34 -1.55 -1.46 6.75
CA ILE A 34 -0.28 -1.48 7.50
C ILE A 34 0.82 -0.98 6.58
N ALA A 35 1.43 0.16 6.92
CA ALA A 35 2.55 0.71 6.17
C ALA A 35 3.88 -0.01 6.45
N SER A 36 4.81 0.05 5.50
CA SER A 36 6.15 -0.52 5.59
C SER A 36 7.17 0.34 4.83
N GLY A 37 8.47 0.11 5.08
CA GLY A 37 9.55 0.75 4.32
C GLY A 37 10.49 1.65 5.12
N ILE A 38 10.36 1.71 6.46
CA ILE A 38 11.19 2.55 7.33
C ILE A 38 12.68 2.23 7.12
N GLY A 39 13.48 3.24 6.77
CA GLY A 39 14.92 3.09 6.57
C GLY A 39 15.29 2.32 5.30
N THR A 40 14.36 2.17 4.35
CA THR A 40 14.60 1.50 3.07
C THR A 40 14.39 2.46 1.90
N SER A 41 14.86 2.07 0.71
CA SER A 41 14.62 2.81 -0.54
C SER A 41 13.25 2.52 -1.18
N ARG A 42 12.30 2.01 -0.39
CA ARG A 42 10.94 1.69 -0.81
C ARG A 42 9.98 2.12 0.28
N TYR A 43 8.75 2.42 -0.10
CA TYR A 43 7.64 2.50 0.83
C TYR A 43 6.51 1.61 0.32
N GLY A 44 5.73 1.07 1.23
CA GLY A 44 4.66 0.15 0.89
C GLY A 44 3.54 0.14 1.90
N ALA A 45 2.48 -0.54 1.54
CA ALA A 45 1.40 -0.85 2.47
C ALA A 45 0.77 -2.18 2.13
N ARG A 46 0.27 -2.86 3.16
CA ARG A 46 -0.69 -3.95 3.03
C ARG A 46 -2.08 -3.40 3.30
N LEU A 47 -3.02 -3.65 2.40
CA LEU A 47 -4.39 -3.15 2.45
C LEU A 47 -5.38 -4.31 2.42
N LEU A 48 -6.50 -4.15 3.12
CA LEU A 48 -7.63 -5.07 3.04
C LEU A 48 -8.71 -4.46 2.15
N VAL A 49 -9.11 -5.18 1.10
CA VAL A 49 -10.12 -4.72 0.16
C VAL A 49 -11.13 -5.81 -0.16
N ASP A 50 -12.39 -5.41 -0.35
CA ASP A 50 -13.45 -6.31 -0.80
C ASP A 50 -13.60 -6.20 -2.33
N ALA A 51 -13.38 -7.31 -3.04
CA ALA A 51 -13.37 -7.34 -4.50
C ALA A 51 -13.93 -8.66 -5.07
N PRO A 52 -14.47 -8.66 -6.31
CA PRO A 52 -14.96 -9.87 -6.95
C PRO A 52 -13.84 -10.85 -7.34
N ASP A 53 -12.65 -10.33 -7.65
CA ASP A 53 -11.50 -11.09 -8.15
C ASP A 53 -10.17 -10.41 -7.78
N ARG A 54 -9.06 -11.11 -8.02
CA ARG A 54 -7.70 -10.67 -7.70
C ARG A 54 -7.31 -9.39 -8.44
N GLU A 55 -7.68 -9.27 -9.71
CA GLU A 55 -7.30 -8.12 -10.54
C GLU A 55 -7.99 -6.85 -10.02
N LYS A 56 -9.28 -6.96 -9.71
CA LYS A 56 -10.05 -5.87 -9.13
C LYS A 56 -9.55 -5.51 -7.72
N ALA A 57 -9.15 -6.50 -6.92
CA ALA A 57 -8.53 -6.27 -5.61
C ALA A 57 -7.25 -5.45 -5.74
N VAL A 58 -6.35 -5.86 -6.65
CA VAL A 58 -5.10 -5.15 -6.94
C VAL A 58 -5.37 -3.72 -7.39
N ALA A 59 -6.31 -3.51 -8.31
CA ALA A 59 -6.64 -2.18 -8.80
C ALA A 59 -7.16 -1.27 -7.67
N LEU A 60 -8.11 -1.76 -6.86
CA LEU A 60 -8.68 -1.00 -5.74
C LEU A 60 -7.62 -0.65 -4.70
N ALA A 61 -6.82 -1.63 -4.28
CA ALA A 61 -5.75 -1.42 -3.31
C ALA A 61 -4.67 -0.46 -3.86
N THR A 62 -4.34 -0.53 -5.14
CA THR A 62 -3.33 0.35 -5.75
C THR A 62 -3.78 1.81 -5.77
N GLU A 63 -5.05 2.06 -6.08
CA GLU A 63 -5.61 3.42 -6.05
C GLU A 63 -5.68 3.97 -4.62
N GLU A 64 -6.04 3.13 -3.65
CA GLU A 64 -6.05 3.52 -2.23
C GLU A 64 -4.63 3.82 -1.73
N PHE A 65 -3.66 2.96 -2.06
CA PHE A 65 -2.26 3.16 -1.71
C PHE A 65 -1.71 4.47 -2.27
N ARG A 66 -1.98 4.79 -3.54
CA ARG A 66 -1.55 6.07 -4.15
C ARG A 66 -2.18 7.26 -3.46
N ARG A 67 -3.47 7.18 -3.09
CA ARG A 67 -4.15 8.24 -2.37
C ARG A 67 -3.54 8.46 -0.99
N ALA A 68 -3.29 7.37 -0.24
CA ALA A 68 -2.68 7.42 1.08
C ALA A 68 -1.24 7.94 1.02
N ALA A 69 -0.43 7.48 0.06
CA ALA A 69 0.93 7.97 -0.15
C ALA A 69 0.96 9.48 -0.46
N ALA A 70 0.05 9.95 -1.32
CA ALA A 70 -0.08 11.38 -1.61
C ALA A 70 -0.52 12.18 -0.37
N ALA A 71 -1.45 11.65 0.43
CA ALA A 71 -1.91 12.28 1.68
C ALA A 71 -0.78 12.36 2.72
N ALA A 72 0.10 11.37 2.76
CA ALA A 72 1.30 11.33 3.60
C ALA A 72 2.47 12.18 3.06
N GLY A 73 2.30 12.86 1.92
CA GLY A 73 3.34 13.70 1.32
C GLY A 73 4.47 12.93 0.63
N LEU A 74 4.28 11.63 0.37
CA LEU A 74 5.29 10.80 -0.30
C LEU A 74 5.33 11.10 -1.81
N PRO A 75 6.52 11.00 -2.44
CA PRO A 75 6.66 11.21 -3.88
C PRO A 75 5.90 10.13 -4.67
N PRO A 76 5.32 10.46 -5.83
CA PRO A 76 4.63 9.49 -6.69
C PRO A 76 5.63 8.56 -7.36
N CYS A 77 5.97 7.48 -6.67
CA CYS A 77 6.94 6.49 -7.11
C CYS A 77 6.27 5.36 -7.93
N PRO A 78 6.99 4.75 -8.88
CA PRO A 78 6.48 3.60 -9.62
C PRO A 78 6.24 2.42 -8.67
N VAL A 79 5.13 1.71 -8.87
CA VAL A 79 4.83 0.48 -8.14
C VAL A 79 5.73 -0.63 -8.68
N GLY A 80 6.62 -1.16 -7.84
CA GLY A 80 7.59 -2.19 -8.18
C GLY A 80 7.10 -3.60 -7.90
N ARG A 81 6.28 -3.76 -6.85
CA ARG A 81 5.75 -5.07 -6.45
C ARG A 81 4.29 -4.96 -6.00
N VAL A 82 3.51 -5.96 -6.40
CA VAL A 82 2.15 -6.18 -5.90
C VAL A 82 1.92 -7.66 -5.62
N GLU A 83 1.43 -7.96 -4.42
CA GLU A 83 1.02 -9.29 -3.99
C GLU A 83 -0.43 -9.23 -3.52
N ALA A 84 -1.24 -10.21 -3.90
CA ALA A 84 -2.64 -10.26 -3.51
C ALA A 84 -3.00 -11.71 -3.12
N VAL A 85 -3.47 -11.88 -1.89
CA VAL A 85 -3.86 -13.16 -1.29
C VAL A 85 -5.33 -13.05 -0.90
N GLY A 86 -6.16 -14.00 -1.35
CA GLY A 86 -7.56 -14.08 -0.95
C GLY A 86 -7.72 -14.91 0.33
N GLU A 87 -8.80 -14.70 1.09
CA GLU A 87 -9.08 -15.50 2.31
C GLU A 87 -9.30 -17.01 2.05
N ASP A 88 -9.46 -17.43 0.79
CA ASP A 88 -9.66 -18.83 0.38
C ASP A 88 -8.35 -19.53 -0.09
N GLU A 89 -7.19 -18.87 0.00
CA GLU A 89 -5.88 -19.39 -0.45
C GLU A 89 -5.03 -19.96 0.70
#